data_AF-A0A2V8BYW6-F1
#
_entry.id   AF-A0A2V8BYW6-F1
#
_cell.length_a   1.000
_cell.length_b   1.000
_cell.length_c   1.000
_cell.angle_alpha   90.00
_cell.angle_beta   90.00
_cell.angle_gamma   90.00
#
_symmetry.space_group_name_H-M   'P 1'
#
loop_
_entity.id
_entity.type
_entity.pdbx_description
1 polymer ?
#
loop_
_entity_poly.entity_id
_entity_poly.type
_entity_poly.pdbx_seq_one_letter_code
_entity_poly.pdbx_strand_id
1 'polypeptide(L)'
;MWKPVLACAAIALASIPLHAQAPAAGRAEAGWQALQAGDGDRAAAVFREALTRDPRDATLHFGAGVAAHLLGLETDAVQSLRRAVQLEPRLIAASALLGEIERHEGNIDAAIRTYEQALARAPGNPSLRARLDEWRHESAVHDTLEQWSDHRFSVVFDGQINRTLGKRGFDVLDAAY
;
A
#
# COMPACT_ATOMS: atom_id res chain seq x y z
N MET A 1 -44.89 22.27 67.54
CA MET A 1 -44.40 23.29 66.59
C MET A 1 -42.88 23.15 66.51
N TRP A 2 -42.38 22.54 65.43
CA TRP A 2 -41.00 22.08 65.23
C TRP A 2 -40.17 23.17 64.50
N LYS A 3 -38.90 23.32 64.92
CA LYS A 3 -37.81 24.21 64.41
C LYS A 3 -37.44 24.08 62.90
N PRO A 4 -36.75 25.07 62.30
CA PRO A 4 -36.31 25.05 60.89
C PRO A 4 -34.90 24.43 60.73
N VAL A 5 -34.62 23.77 59.59
CA VAL A 5 -33.26 23.50 59.10
C VAL A 5 -33.25 23.45 57.56
N LEU A 6 -32.52 24.39 56.96
CA LEU A 6 -32.02 24.31 55.59
C LEU A 6 -31.06 23.12 55.50
N ALA A 7 -31.36 22.14 54.65
CA ALA A 7 -30.45 21.05 54.32
C ALA A 7 -30.33 20.93 52.80
N CYS A 8 -29.17 21.39 52.30
CA CYS A 8 -28.65 21.07 50.99
C CYS A 8 -28.64 19.55 50.80
N ALA A 9 -29.50 19.02 49.94
CA ALA A 9 -29.39 17.66 49.44
C ALA A 9 -28.56 17.68 48.15
N ALA A 10 -27.33 17.23 48.31
CA ALA A 10 -26.36 17.01 47.27
C ALA A 10 -26.71 15.76 46.44
N ILE A 11 -26.21 15.75 45.21
CA ILE A 11 -25.87 14.58 44.39
C ILE A 11 -27.06 13.86 43.71
N ALA A 12 -27.19 14.17 42.42
CA ALA A 12 -27.19 13.11 41.41
C ALA A 12 -26.27 13.55 40.26
N LEU A 13 -24.96 13.57 40.54
CA LEU A 13 -23.97 13.40 39.50
C LEU A 13 -24.19 11.99 38.93
N ALA A 14 -25.09 11.88 37.96
CA ALA A 14 -24.99 10.83 36.98
C ALA A 14 -23.70 11.10 36.21
N SER A 15 -22.60 10.61 36.77
CA SER A 15 -21.36 10.38 36.05
C SER A 15 -21.67 9.36 34.96
N ILE A 16 -22.26 9.84 33.87
CA ILE A 16 -22.05 9.19 32.58
C ILE A 16 -20.54 9.26 32.43
N PRO A 17 -19.79 8.14 32.45
CA PRO A 17 -18.44 8.21 31.98
C PRO A 17 -18.57 8.64 30.53
N LEU A 18 -18.26 9.91 30.26
CA LEU A 18 -17.87 10.35 28.95
C LEU A 18 -16.71 9.41 28.63
N HIS A 19 -16.99 8.35 27.88
CA HIS A 19 -15.99 7.49 27.28
C HIS A 19 -15.20 8.46 26.40
N ALA A 20 -14.18 9.08 27.00
CA ALA A 20 -13.18 9.84 26.31
C ALA A 20 -12.49 8.79 25.44
N GLN A 21 -13.06 8.60 24.26
CA GLN A 21 -12.50 7.83 23.19
C GLN A 21 -11.09 8.40 23.00
N ALA A 22 -10.09 7.69 23.53
CA ALA A 22 -8.70 8.02 23.28
C ALA A 22 -8.56 8.22 21.77
N PRO A 23 -7.88 9.29 21.30
CA PRO A 23 -7.75 9.57 19.87
C PRO A 23 -7.27 8.29 19.16
N ALA A 24 -7.68 8.08 17.90
CA ALA A 24 -7.31 6.90 17.12
C ALA A 24 -5.80 6.57 17.22
N ALA A 25 -4.98 7.63 17.31
CA ALA A 25 -3.54 7.60 17.61
C ALA A 25 -3.15 6.72 18.82
N GLY A 26 -3.85 6.80 19.96
CA GLY A 26 -3.52 6.03 21.17
C GLY A 26 -3.94 4.56 21.11
N ARG A 27 -4.88 4.20 20.22
CA ARG A 27 -5.31 2.79 20.04
C ARG A 27 -4.46 2.07 19.00
N ALA A 28 -3.94 2.82 18.02
CA ALA A 28 -3.00 2.31 17.04
C ALA A 28 -1.59 2.14 17.60
N GLU A 29 -1.25 2.83 18.69
CA GLU A 29 0.10 2.86 19.27
C GLU A 29 0.65 1.45 19.56
N ALA A 30 -0.17 0.58 20.16
CA ALA A 30 0.23 -0.81 20.41
C ALA A 30 0.48 -1.60 19.11
N GLY A 31 -0.22 -1.26 18.02
CA GLY A 31 -0.01 -1.85 16.70
C GLY A 31 1.30 -1.40 16.09
N TRP A 32 1.62 -0.10 16.18
CA TRP A 32 2.92 0.44 15.75
C TRP A 32 4.08 -0.13 16.56
N GLN A 33 3.94 -0.27 17.88
CA GLN A 33 4.94 -0.91 18.73
C GLN A 33 5.15 -2.39 18.36
N ALA A 34 4.06 -3.12 18.07
CA ALA A 34 4.15 -4.51 17.61
C ALA A 34 4.88 -4.62 16.26
N LEU A 35 4.61 -3.71 15.31
CA LEU A 35 5.35 -3.63 14.05
C LEU A 35 6.85 -3.39 14.27
N GLN A 36 7.23 -2.48 15.17
CA GLN A 36 8.64 -2.24 15.50
C GLN A 36 9.32 -3.46 16.14
N ALA A 37 8.55 -4.28 16.86
CA ALA A 37 9.02 -5.54 17.43
C ALA A 37 9.02 -6.70 16.42
N GLY A 38 8.53 -6.50 15.18
CA GLY A 38 8.37 -7.55 14.18
C GLY A 38 7.20 -8.51 14.45
N ASP A 39 6.35 -8.20 15.42
CA ASP A 39 5.18 -9.01 15.78
C ASP A 39 3.99 -8.63 14.88
N GLY A 40 4.01 -9.17 13.66
CA GLY A 40 3.00 -8.92 12.63
C GLY A 40 1.60 -9.37 13.04
N ASP A 41 1.48 -10.49 13.74
CA ASP A 41 0.19 -11.04 14.20
C ASP A 41 -0.48 -10.10 15.21
N ARG A 42 0.27 -9.64 16.22
CA ARG A 42 -0.24 -8.68 17.20
C ARG A 42 -0.57 -7.35 16.54
N ALA A 43 0.28 -6.88 15.63
CA ALA A 43 0.02 -5.64 14.88
C ALA A 43 -1.31 -5.74 14.10
N ALA A 44 -1.50 -6.82 13.33
CA ALA A 44 -2.72 -7.05 12.56
C ALA A 44 -3.97 -7.10 13.44
N ALA A 45 -3.89 -7.75 14.60
CA ALA A 45 -4.99 -7.79 15.56
C ALA A 45 -5.36 -6.40 16.08
N VAL A 46 -4.37 -5.59 16.46
CA VAL A 46 -4.59 -4.22 16.97
C VAL A 46 -5.17 -3.30 15.89
N PHE A 47 -4.59 -3.30 14.69
CA PHE A 47 -5.09 -2.45 13.60
C PHE A 47 -6.49 -2.85 13.16
N ARG A 48 -6.80 -4.15 13.11
CA ARG A 48 -8.16 -4.64 12.84
C ARG A 48 -9.15 -4.14 13.88
N GLU A 49 -8.83 -4.22 15.16
CA GLU A 49 -9.69 -3.68 16.21
C GLU A 49 -9.87 -2.15 16.05
N ALA A 50 -8.78 -1.43 15.84
CA ALA A 50 -8.83 0.02 15.65
C ALA A 50 -9.72 0.41 14.46
N LEU A 51 -9.61 -0.32 13.34
CA LEU A 51 -10.42 -0.13 12.13
C LEU A 51 -11.91 -0.43 12.35
N THR A 52 -12.30 -1.29 13.30
CA THR A 52 -13.74 -1.47 13.62
C THR A 52 -14.36 -0.19 14.17
N ARG A 53 -13.56 0.65 14.82
CA ARG A 53 -14.01 1.91 15.43
C ARG A 53 -13.85 3.10 14.49
N ASP A 54 -12.76 3.13 13.72
CA ASP A 54 -12.53 4.14 12.68
C ASP A 54 -12.17 3.48 11.33
N PRO A 55 -13.18 3.07 10.55
CA PRO A 55 -12.95 2.38 9.28
C PRO A 55 -12.43 3.30 8.17
N ARG A 56 -12.34 4.63 8.40
CA ARG A 56 -11.92 5.62 7.40
C ARG A 56 -10.58 6.28 7.72
N ASP A 57 -9.89 5.83 8.76
CA ASP A 57 -8.55 6.29 9.08
C ASP A 57 -7.52 5.65 8.13
N ALA A 58 -6.91 6.48 7.28
CA ALA A 58 -5.90 6.04 6.32
C ALA A 58 -4.63 5.48 6.98
N THR A 59 -4.25 6.00 8.15
CA THR A 59 -3.07 5.57 8.91
C THR A 59 -3.29 4.16 9.49
N LEU A 60 -4.52 3.84 9.93
CA LEU A 60 -4.85 2.49 10.38
C LEU A 60 -4.84 1.48 9.23
N HIS A 61 -5.38 1.85 8.06
CA HIS A 61 -5.29 1.02 6.86
C HIS A 61 -3.84 0.81 6.42
N PHE A 62 -2.99 1.83 6.51
CA PHE A 62 -1.56 1.71 6.25
C PHE A 62 -0.90 0.73 7.24
N GLY A 63 -1.15 0.87 8.53
CA GLY A 63 -0.60 -0.04 9.55
C GLY A 63 -1.05 -1.48 9.37
N ALA A 64 -2.33 -1.71 9.03
CA ALA A 64 -2.84 -3.03 8.68
C ALA A 64 -2.13 -3.62 7.45
N GLY A 65 -1.90 -2.80 6.43
CA GLY A 65 -1.18 -3.20 5.23
C GLY A 65 0.28 -3.58 5.50
N VAL A 66 0.98 -2.81 6.34
CA VAL A 66 2.35 -3.15 6.78
C VAL A 66 2.36 -4.46 7.55
N ALA A 67 1.41 -4.67 8.47
CA ALA A 67 1.32 -5.91 9.23
C ALA A 67 1.06 -7.13 8.33
N ALA A 68 0.15 -7.01 7.36
CA ALA A 68 -0.13 -8.06 6.40
C ALA A 68 1.09 -8.38 5.52
N HIS A 69 1.82 -7.36 5.06
CA HIS A 69 3.05 -7.55 4.29
C HIS A 69 4.14 -8.28 5.09
N LEU A 70 4.34 -7.93 6.38
CA LEU A 70 5.26 -8.65 7.26
C LEU A 70 4.90 -10.13 7.44
N LEU A 71 3.61 -10.46 7.36
CA LEU A 71 3.09 -11.83 7.46
C LEU A 71 3.10 -12.58 6.11
N GLY A 72 3.53 -11.93 5.02
CA GLY A 72 3.48 -12.50 3.66
C GLY A 72 2.07 -12.60 3.08
N LEU A 73 1.09 -11.91 3.66
CA LEU A 73 -0.30 -11.85 3.20
C LEU A 73 -0.46 -10.74 2.17
N GLU A 74 0.22 -10.86 1.03
CA GLU A 74 0.36 -9.76 0.06
C GLU A 74 -0.99 -9.27 -0.50
N THR A 75 -1.94 -10.18 -0.73
CA THR A 75 -3.28 -9.78 -1.19
C THR A 75 -3.98 -8.86 -0.18
N ASP A 76 -3.89 -9.16 1.11
CA ASP A 76 -4.48 -8.34 2.17
C ASP A 76 -3.71 -7.02 2.32
N ALA A 77 -2.38 -7.07 2.22
CA ALA A 77 -1.52 -5.90 2.24
C ALA A 77 -1.90 -4.90 1.13
N VAL A 78 -2.01 -5.36 -0.11
CA VAL A 78 -2.42 -4.56 -1.26
C VAL A 78 -3.81 -3.95 -1.04
N GLN A 79 -4.78 -4.71 -0.54
CA GLN A 79 -6.13 -4.19 -0.28
C GLN A 79 -6.13 -3.07 0.77
N SER A 80 -5.45 -3.29 1.90
CA SER A 80 -5.32 -2.29 2.97
C SER A 80 -4.57 -1.04 2.51
N LEU A 81 -3.46 -1.20 1.78
CA LEU A 81 -2.68 -0.07 1.27
C LEU A 81 -3.43 0.73 0.20
N ARG A 82 -4.14 0.07 -0.72
CA ARG A 82 -5.03 0.76 -1.68
C ARG A 82 -6.08 1.57 -0.94
N ARG A 83 -6.64 1.04 0.15
CA ARG A 83 -7.61 1.78 0.95
C ARG A 83 -6.98 3.00 1.62
N ALA A 84 -5.78 2.86 2.17
CA ALA A 84 -5.02 3.97 2.74
C ALA A 84 -4.75 5.08 1.71
N VAL A 85 -4.29 4.72 0.50
CA VAL A 85 -4.04 5.67 -0.60
C VAL A 85 -5.32 6.37 -1.07
N GLN A 86 -6.45 5.66 -1.12
CA GLN A 86 -7.74 6.26 -1.47
C GLN A 86 -8.24 7.27 -0.43
N LEU A 87 -8.04 6.95 0.86
CA LEU A 87 -8.50 7.79 1.96
C LEU A 87 -7.59 9.01 2.14
N GLU A 88 -6.28 8.82 2.05
CA GLU A 88 -5.29 9.89 2.14
C GLU A 88 -4.23 9.76 1.03
N PRO A 89 -4.47 10.36 -0.15
CA PRO A 89 -3.53 10.28 -1.27
C PRO A 89 -2.17 10.95 -1.01
N ARG A 90 -2.04 11.72 0.09
CA ARG A 90 -0.78 12.34 0.53
C ARG A 90 0.03 11.46 1.48
N LEU A 91 -0.50 10.31 1.89
CA LEU A 91 0.22 9.34 2.71
C LEU A 91 1.24 8.58 1.82
N ILE A 92 2.36 9.24 1.56
CA ILE A 92 3.39 8.77 0.62
C ILE A 92 3.92 7.38 0.98
N ALA A 93 4.04 7.08 2.28
CA ALA A 93 4.49 5.78 2.76
C ALA A 93 3.58 4.63 2.28
N ALA A 94 2.26 4.85 2.22
CA ALA A 94 1.32 3.84 1.74
C ALA A 94 1.44 3.61 0.23
N SER A 95 1.60 4.69 -0.55
CA SER A 95 1.82 4.58 -2.01
C SER A 95 3.16 3.91 -2.32
N ALA A 96 4.19 4.22 -1.53
CA ALA A 96 5.52 3.66 -1.71
C ALA A 96 5.54 2.15 -1.45
N LEU A 97 4.93 1.70 -0.35
CA LEU A 97 4.85 0.28 -0.05
C LEU A 97 3.97 -0.48 -1.04
N LEU A 98 2.83 0.10 -1.45
CA LEU A 98 1.96 -0.51 -2.45
C LEU A 98 2.69 -0.72 -3.78
N GLY A 99 3.41 0.28 -4.27
CA GLY A 99 4.16 0.15 -5.52
C GLY A 99 5.30 -0.86 -5.42
N GLU A 100 5.98 -0.94 -4.28
CA GLU A 100 7.04 -1.95 -4.09
C GLU A 100 6.45 -3.37 -4.12
N ILE A 101 5.33 -3.61 -3.44
CA ILE A 101 4.64 -4.91 -3.49
C ILE A 101 4.20 -5.24 -4.92
N GLU A 102 3.56 -4.30 -5.62
CA GLU A 102 3.11 -4.49 -7.00
C GLU A 102 4.30 -4.81 -7.94
N ARG A 103 5.45 -4.15 -7.75
CA ARG A 103 6.67 -4.43 -8.52
C ARG A 103 7.24 -5.81 -8.21
N HIS A 104 7.32 -6.19 -6.92
CA HIS A 104 7.78 -7.52 -6.50
C HIS A 104 6.91 -8.65 -7.06
N GLU A 105 5.62 -8.41 -7.25
CA GLU A 105 4.69 -9.34 -7.92
C GLU A 105 4.82 -9.36 -9.45
N GLY A 106 5.78 -8.62 -10.03
CA GLY A 106 6.00 -8.51 -11.47
C GLY A 106 5.07 -7.52 -12.18
N ASN A 107 4.22 -6.81 -11.45
CA ASN A 107 3.27 -5.84 -11.99
C ASN A 107 3.88 -4.43 -12.02
N ILE A 108 5.04 -4.26 -12.66
CA ILE A 108 5.77 -2.98 -12.70
C ILE A 108 4.93 -1.82 -13.25
N ASP A 109 4.05 -2.09 -14.22
CA ASP A 109 3.09 -1.12 -14.74
C ASP A 109 2.11 -0.60 -13.68
N ALA A 110 1.67 -1.47 -12.77
CA ALA A 110 0.80 -1.08 -11.68
C ALA A 110 1.55 -0.20 -10.68
N ALA A 111 2.79 -0.57 -10.35
CA ALA A 111 3.66 0.21 -9.48
C ALA A 111 3.92 1.62 -10.03
N ILE A 112 4.20 1.74 -11.34
CA ILE A 112 4.36 3.02 -12.05
C ILE A 112 3.09 3.86 -11.92
N ARG A 113 1.90 3.30 -12.23
CA ARG A 113 0.62 4.03 -12.11
C ARG A 113 0.36 4.50 -10.68
N THR A 114 0.64 3.66 -9.68
CA THR A 114 0.51 4.00 -8.26
C THR A 114 1.39 5.21 -7.90
N TYR A 115 2.64 5.22 -8.38
CA TYR A 115 3.58 6.32 -8.13
C TYR A 115 3.22 7.60 -8.90
N GLU A 116 2.74 7.50 -10.13
CA GLU A 116 2.24 8.65 -10.90
C GLU A 116 1.08 9.34 -10.18
N GLN A 117 0.12 8.57 -9.67
CA GLN A 117 -1.00 9.09 -8.89
C GLN A 117 -0.54 9.76 -7.60
N ALA A 118 0.40 9.14 -6.87
CA ALA A 118 0.96 9.72 -5.65
C ALA A 118 1.72 11.03 -5.94
N LEU A 119 2.52 11.06 -7.01
CA LEU A 119 3.29 12.24 -7.41
C LEU A 119 2.39 13.37 -7.91
N ALA A 120 1.27 13.07 -8.57
CA ALA A 120 0.28 14.09 -8.94
C ALA A 120 -0.31 14.82 -7.72
N ARG A 121 -0.33 14.17 -6.55
CA ARG A 121 -0.83 14.74 -5.27
C ARG A 121 0.29 15.34 -4.40
N ALA A 122 1.53 14.91 -4.62
CA ALA A 122 2.72 15.42 -3.95
C ALA A 122 3.85 15.71 -4.97
N PRO A 123 3.66 16.70 -5.87
CA PRO A 123 4.56 16.90 -7.02
C PRO A 123 5.98 17.26 -6.64
N GLY A 124 6.21 17.74 -5.41
CA GLY A 124 7.52 18.10 -4.88
C GLY A 124 8.28 16.96 -4.19
N ASN A 125 7.79 15.72 -4.19
CA ASN A 125 8.46 14.62 -3.50
C ASN A 125 9.59 14.02 -4.36
N PRO A 126 10.89 14.22 -4.02
CA PRO A 126 12.00 13.73 -4.82
C PRO A 126 12.14 12.21 -4.77
N SER A 127 11.81 11.59 -3.65
CA SER A 127 11.91 10.13 -3.47
C SER A 127 10.93 9.37 -4.35
N LEU A 128 9.69 9.86 -4.47
CA LEU A 128 8.72 9.29 -5.40
C LEU A 128 9.17 9.45 -6.86
N ARG A 129 9.72 10.62 -7.20
CA ARG A 129 10.19 10.88 -8.57
C ARG A 129 11.36 9.98 -8.95
N ALA A 130 12.36 9.88 -8.08
CA ALA A 130 13.53 9.04 -8.32
C ALA A 130 13.14 7.57 -8.55
N ARG A 131 12.26 7.01 -7.70
CA ARG A 131 11.77 5.64 -7.89
C ARG A 131 10.92 5.47 -9.15
N LEU A 132 10.09 6.45 -9.49
CA LEU A 132 9.30 6.40 -10.74
C LEU A 132 10.21 6.40 -11.97
N ASP A 133 11.27 7.20 -11.97
CA ASP A 133 12.24 7.24 -13.07
C ASP A 133 13.03 5.92 -13.17
N GLU A 134 13.43 5.35 -12.03
CA GLU A 134 14.08 4.03 -11.94
C GLU A 134 13.19 2.93 -12.52
N TRP A 135 11.93 2.82 -12.09
CA TRP A 135 11.03 1.77 -12.54
C TRP A 135 10.58 1.95 -13.99
N ARG A 136 10.47 3.19 -14.48
CA ARG A 136 10.28 3.42 -15.92
C ARG A 136 11.47 2.94 -16.74
N HIS A 137 12.68 3.11 -16.23
CA HIS A 137 13.87 2.57 -16.88
C HIS A 137 13.84 1.04 -16.86
N GLU A 138 13.54 0.42 -15.72
CA GLU A 138 13.39 -1.04 -15.59
C GLU A 138 12.30 -1.60 -16.53
N SER A 139 11.13 -0.95 -16.59
CA SER A 139 10.02 -1.33 -17.49
C SER A 139 10.42 -1.19 -18.96
N ALA A 140 11.12 -0.12 -19.33
CA ALA A 140 11.56 0.09 -20.70
C ALA A 140 12.54 -0.98 -21.18
N VAL A 141 13.36 -1.56 -20.30
CA VAL A 141 14.23 -2.72 -20.63
C VAL A 141 13.39 -3.99 -20.87
N HIS A 142 12.29 -4.17 -20.14
CA HIS A 142 11.39 -5.30 -20.36
C HIS A 142 10.57 -5.10 -21.65
N ASP A 143 10.13 -3.88 -21.95
CA ASP A 143 9.38 -3.54 -23.17
C ASP A 143 10.25 -3.50 -24.44
N THR A 144 11.58 -3.43 -24.31
CA THR A 144 12.47 -3.60 -25.46
C THR A 144 12.50 -5.03 -25.98
N LEU A 145 11.99 -6.02 -25.25
CA LEU A 145 11.93 -7.40 -25.73
C LEU A 145 10.81 -7.54 -26.76
N GLU A 146 11.19 -7.58 -28.04
CA GLU A 146 10.26 -7.91 -29.10
C GLU A 146 10.09 -9.44 -29.17
N GLN A 147 8.84 -9.87 -29.09
CA GLN A 147 8.47 -11.27 -29.31
C GLN A 147 7.78 -11.40 -30.67
N TRP A 148 8.29 -12.28 -31.50
CA TRP A 148 7.57 -12.77 -32.67
C TRP A 148 7.22 -14.23 -32.50
N SER A 149 5.98 -14.54 -32.83
CA SER A 149 5.41 -15.87 -32.65
C SER A 149 4.74 -16.32 -33.93
N ASP A 150 4.92 -17.59 -34.25
CA ASP A 150 4.09 -18.32 -35.18
C ASP A 150 3.47 -19.54 -34.48
N HIS A 151 2.66 -20.33 -35.18
CA HIS A 151 2.01 -21.54 -34.64
C HIS A 151 3.00 -22.65 -34.21
N ARG A 152 4.31 -22.49 -34.47
CA ARG A 152 5.35 -23.50 -34.26
C ARG A 152 6.39 -23.12 -33.21
N PHE A 153 6.75 -21.84 -33.11
CA PHE A 153 7.73 -21.35 -32.15
C PHE A 153 7.57 -19.85 -31.87
N SER A 154 8.23 -19.39 -30.80
CA SER A 154 8.35 -17.97 -30.46
C SER A 154 9.81 -17.59 -30.32
N VAL A 155 10.19 -16.44 -30.88
CA VAL A 155 11.52 -15.84 -30.75
C VAL A 155 11.38 -14.53 -29.99
N VAL A 156 12.16 -14.38 -28.93
CA VAL A 156 12.25 -13.14 -28.13
C VAL A 156 13.64 -12.56 -28.33
N PHE A 157 13.72 -11.27 -28.63
CA PHE A 157 15.01 -10.58 -28.80
C PHE A 157 14.95 -9.15 -28.28
N ASP A 158 16.10 -8.64 -27.87
CA ASP A 158 16.26 -7.25 -27.45
C ASP A 158 16.19 -6.32 -28.67
N GLY A 159 15.15 -5.48 -28.71
CA GLY A 159 14.86 -4.50 -29.74
C GLY A 159 15.96 -3.45 -29.95
N GLN A 160 16.88 -3.28 -28.98
CA GLN A 160 18.04 -2.39 -29.17
C GLN A 160 19.13 -3.01 -30.05
N ILE A 161 19.28 -4.34 -30.09
CA ILE A 161 20.38 -5.03 -30.79
C ILE A 161 19.97 -5.46 -32.20
N ASN A 162 19.18 -4.63 -32.89
CA ASN A 162 18.86 -4.72 -34.32
C ASN A 162 17.70 -5.70 -34.64
N ARG A 163 16.48 -5.14 -34.68
CA ARG A 163 15.26 -5.77 -35.24
C ARG A 163 15.51 -6.49 -36.57
N THR A 164 16.47 -6.04 -37.38
CA THR A 164 16.86 -6.70 -38.64
C THR A 164 17.51 -8.07 -38.42
N LEU A 165 18.36 -8.21 -37.38
CA LEU A 165 18.99 -9.48 -37.00
C LEU A 165 17.96 -10.43 -36.40
N GLY A 166 17.07 -9.92 -35.55
CA GLY A 166 15.89 -10.65 -35.10
C GLY A 166 15.12 -11.21 -36.30
N LYS A 167 14.83 -10.35 -37.32
CA LYS A 167 14.04 -10.71 -38.53
C LYS A 167 14.68 -11.83 -39.30
N ARG A 168 15.96 -11.72 -39.57
CA ARG A 168 16.70 -12.77 -40.27
C ARG A 168 16.73 -14.08 -39.47
N GLY A 169 16.91 -14.02 -38.15
CA GLY A 169 16.88 -15.20 -37.31
C GLY A 169 15.52 -15.92 -37.35
N PHE A 170 14.44 -15.15 -37.26
CA PHE A 170 13.08 -15.66 -37.37
C PHE A 170 12.79 -16.25 -38.76
N ASP A 171 13.11 -15.52 -39.84
CA ASP A 171 12.90 -15.97 -41.22
C ASP A 171 13.69 -17.27 -41.52
N VAL A 172 14.91 -17.41 -40.98
CA VAL A 172 15.72 -18.64 -41.14
C VAL A 172 15.09 -19.82 -40.39
N LEU A 173 14.59 -19.60 -39.17
CA LEU A 173 13.92 -20.64 -38.39
C LEU A 173 12.59 -21.06 -39.04
N ASP A 174 11.84 -20.11 -39.58
CA ASP A 174 10.57 -20.37 -40.26
C ASP A 174 10.79 -21.15 -41.56
N ALA A 175 11.84 -20.84 -42.33
CA ALA A 175 12.18 -21.53 -43.57
C ALA A 175 12.82 -22.92 -43.37
N ALA A 176 13.35 -23.21 -42.18
CA ALA A 176 13.96 -24.50 -41.85
C ALA A 176 12.94 -25.60 -41.53
N TYR A 177 11.66 -25.25 -41.37
CA TYR A 177 10.55 -26.15 -41.07
C TYR A 177 9.41 -25.98 -42.06
#